data_AF-A0A1M7S6T1-F1
#
_entry.id   AF-A0A1M7S6T1-F1
#
_cell.length_a   1.000
_cell.length_b   1.000
_cell.length_c   1.000
_cell.angle_alpha   90.00
_cell.angle_beta   90.00
_cell.angle_gamma   90.00
#
_symmetry.space_group_name_H-M   'P 1'
#
loop_
_entity.id
_entity.type
_entity.pdbx_description
1 polymer ?
#
loop_
_entity_poly.entity_id
_entity_poly.type
_entity_poly.pdbx_seq_one_letter_code
_entity_poly.pdbx_strand_id
1 'polypeptide(L)'
;MKTTKQLLGAVSALALVAMSSAPALAEGTSAGSTITNNVSVTFDVGGVTQTAVTDSDEFTVDRRVNVNVEWVGTATSVAPGAPDQVIAFDVTNLSNDTIDLDLAAALTDGTPANIGGFEIYLDSDGDRILSAAELAAGPISYLDEVAEDGTIAVIVIADIGIDAVNGDAFDVTLTANAHAGGGAGALGAELVATSGANTAGVDTVLFDGAGATDAANDGAFSDTGEFVVAGALVTVAKSSRVLADPVNDFLAGGAANPNAKAIPGATVEYCITVANASGGALATNVDVVDDLPFDVTYDGDFGIFVDGDANCANGLAGGNFSAGTGPNTEDQVLGDLSDIAEGITRSLYFRVTID
;
A
#
# COMPACT_ATOMS: atom_id res chain seq x y z
N MET A 1 24.09 11.21 102.38
CA MET A 1 23.29 11.80 101.28
C MET A 1 24.21 12.12 100.11
N LYS A 2 24.02 11.44 98.98
CA LYS A 2 24.23 11.96 97.62
C LYS A 2 23.58 10.97 96.65
N THR A 3 22.37 11.31 96.24
CA THR A 3 21.60 10.63 95.19
C THR A 3 22.15 11.07 93.84
N THR A 4 22.72 10.16 93.07
CA THR A 4 23.11 10.43 91.68
C THR A 4 21.97 9.99 90.78
N LYS A 5 21.31 10.96 90.15
CA LYS A 5 20.21 10.73 89.20
C LYS A 5 20.81 10.24 87.87
N GLN A 6 20.57 8.99 87.51
CA GLN A 6 20.79 8.50 86.14
C GLN A 6 19.71 9.10 85.25
N LEU A 7 20.11 9.99 84.33
CA LEU A 7 19.24 10.48 83.27
C LEU A 7 19.06 9.39 82.20
N LEU A 8 17.80 9.01 81.98
CA LEU A 8 17.34 8.30 80.79
C LEU A 8 17.58 9.19 79.56
N GLY A 9 18.56 8.84 78.74
CA GLY A 9 18.69 9.35 77.39
C GLY A 9 17.89 8.47 76.45
N ALA A 10 16.68 8.91 76.07
CA ALA A 10 15.96 8.32 74.95
C ALA A 10 16.67 8.71 73.65
N VAL A 11 17.33 7.76 73.00
CA VAL A 11 17.86 7.91 71.64
C VAL A 11 16.91 7.17 70.71
N SER A 12 15.94 7.90 70.15
CA SER A 12 15.17 7.41 69.01
C SER A 12 16.06 7.45 67.78
N ALA A 13 16.55 6.29 67.35
CA ALA A 13 17.16 6.13 66.03
C ALA A 13 16.04 5.94 65.00
N LEU A 14 15.65 7.03 64.31
CA LEU A 14 14.90 6.90 63.06
C LEU A 14 15.85 6.32 62.01
N ALA A 15 15.69 5.05 61.66
CA ALA A 15 16.29 4.48 60.47
C ALA A 15 15.57 5.08 59.24
N LEU A 16 16.26 5.99 58.54
CA LEU A 16 15.77 6.59 57.31
C LEU A 16 15.92 5.55 56.18
N VAL A 17 14.85 4.80 55.89
CA VAL A 17 14.79 3.94 54.71
C VAL A 17 14.53 4.85 53.51
N ALA A 18 15.60 5.16 52.76
CA ALA A 18 15.49 5.87 51.49
C ALA A 18 14.90 4.93 50.43
N MET A 19 13.59 5.00 50.24
CA MET A 19 12.92 4.43 49.07
C MET A 19 13.20 5.36 47.89
N SER A 20 14.19 5.04 47.06
CA SER A 20 14.33 5.67 45.76
C SER A 20 13.23 5.11 44.85
N SER A 21 12.09 5.82 44.78
CA SER A 21 11.11 5.60 43.72
C SER A 21 11.77 6.00 42.40
N ALA A 22 12.26 5.01 41.65
CA ALA A 22 12.56 5.21 40.25
C ALA A 22 11.27 5.66 39.54
N PRO A 23 11.32 6.68 38.68
CA PRO A 23 10.15 7.06 37.89
C PRO A 23 9.74 5.86 37.03
N ALA A 24 8.48 5.45 37.16
CA ALA A 24 7.85 4.49 36.27
C ALA A 24 7.70 5.16 34.90
N LEU A 25 8.59 4.80 33.96
CA LEU A 25 8.27 4.91 32.55
C LEU A 25 7.19 3.86 32.28
N ALA A 26 6.20 4.21 31.46
CA ALA A 26 5.05 3.37 31.16
C ALA A 26 5.39 2.23 30.19
N GLU A 27 6.43 1.48 30.52
CA GLU A 27 6.75 0.17 29.95
C GLU A 27 6.32 -0.83 31.04
N GLY A 28 5.73 -1.96 30.66
CA GLY A 28 5.26 -2.96 31.61
C GLY A 28 6.39 -3.60 32.43
N THR A 29 6.14 -4.78 32.98
CA THR A 29 7.25 -5.63 33.44
C THR A 29 7.52 -6.67 32.37
N SER A 30 8.73 -6.66 31.81
CA SER A 30 9.13 -7.57 30.74
C SER A 30 9.07 -9.03 31.20
N ALA A 31 8.70 -9.92 30.29
CA ALA A 31 8.68 -11.36 30.49
C ALA A 31 10.07 -11.85 30.94
N GLY A 32 10.08 -12.86 31.81
CA GLY A 32 11.31 -13.40 32.40
C GLY A 32 11.92 -12.55 33.52
N SER A 33 11.41 -11.35 33.80
CA SER A 33 11.84 -10.57 34.97
C SER A 33 11.51 -11.29 36.27
N THR A 34 12.47 -11.40 37.18
CA THR A 34 12.22 -11.92 38.54
C THR A 34 11.69 -10.81 39.44
N ILE A 35 10.52 -11.04 40.04
CA ILE A 35 9.96 -10.21 41.10
C ILE A 35 10.34 -10.84 42.45
N THR A 36 11.10 -10.11 43.26
CA THR A 36 11.48 -10.50 44.63
C THR A 36 10.68 -9.67 45.64
N ASN A 37 9.88 -10.34 46.47
CA ASN A 37 9.18 -9.72 47.58
C ASN A 37 9.90 -10.03 48.91
N ASN A 38 10.28 -9.00 49.64
CA ASN A 38 11.05 -9.13 50.88
C ASN A 38 10.18 -8.80 52.10
N VAL A 39 10.30 -9.58 53.17
CA VAL A 39 9.69 -9.30 54.48
C VAL A 39 10.76 -9.08 55.54
N SER A 40 10.51 -8.14 56.44
CA SER A 40 11.36 -7.87 57.61
C SER A 40 10.49 -7.67 58.85
N VAL A 41 10.78 -8.44 59.89
CA VAL A 41 10.06 -8.38 61.17
C VAL A 41 11.00 -7.84 62.24
N THR A 42 10.71 -6.66 62.75
CA THR A 42 11.37 -6.07 63.91
C THR A 42 10.58 -6.39 65.18
N PHE A 43 11.28 -6.65 66.28
CA PHE A 43 10.65 -6.97 67.56
C PHE A 43 11.53 -6.53 68.71
N ASP A 44 10.91 -6.23 69.86
CA ASP A 44 11.61 -5.90 71.10
C ASP A 44 11.52 -7.07 72.09
N VAL A 45 12.58 -7.30 72.85
CA VAL A 45 12.56 -8.21 74.00
C VAL A 45 12.88 -7.39 75.25
N GLY A 46 11.92 -7.29 76.17
CA GLY A 46 12.07 -6.49 77.39
C GLY A 46 12.29 -4.99 77.13
N GLY A 47 11.79 -4.45 76.02
CA GLY A 47 11.96 -3.05 75.62
C GLY A 47 13.28 -2.75 74.89
N VAL A 48 14.06 -3.77 74.51
CA VAL A 48 15.27 -3.64 73.69
C VAL A 48 15.00 -4.20 72.29
N THR A 49 15.19 -3.38 71.26
CA THR A 49 15.03 -3.78 69.85
C THR A 49 16.04 -4.85 69.46
N GLN A 50 15.52 -5.93 68.91
CA GLN A 50 16.29 -7.05 68.41
C GLN A 50 16.69 -6.83 66.95
N THR A 51 17.63 -7.65 66.48
CA THR A 51 17.94 -7.76 65.06
C THR A 51 16.70 -8.22 64.31
N ALA A 52 16.36 -7.51 63.23
CA ALA A 52 15.23 -7.87 62.38
C ALA A 52 15.45 -9.28 61.77
N VAL A 53 14.40 -10.09 61.73
CA VAL A 53 14.39 -11.34 60.97
C VAL A 53 13.85 -11.04 59.59
N THR A 54 14.51 -11.54 58.55
CA THR A 54 14.15 -11.28 57.15
C THR A 54 13.90 -12.58 56.41
N ASP A 55 13.01 -12.54 55.42
CA ASP A 55 12.75 -13.62 54.47
C ASP A 55 12.36 -13.03 53.10
N SER A 56 12.36 -13.84 52.05
CA SER A 56 12.03 -13.39 50.69
C SER A 56 11.31 -14.48 49.88
N ASP A 57 10.46 -14.05 48.96
CA ASP A 57 9.79 -14.90 47.96
C ASP A 57 10.04 -14.35 46.56
N GLU A 58 10.18 -15.23 45.56
CA GLU A 58 10.48 -14.87 44.18
C GLU A 58 9.57 -15.59 43.19
N PHE A 59 9.16 -14.87 42.15
CA PHE A 59 8.49 -15.44 40.98
C PHE A 59 8.88 -14.69 39.71
N THR A 60 8.77 -15.35 38.56
CA THR A 60 9.08 -14.77 37.24
C THR A 60 7.83 -14.20 36.57
N VAL A 61 8.00 -13.14 35.80
CA VAL A 61 6.93 -12.57 34.98
C VAL A 61 6.73 -13.42 33.72
N ASP A 62 5.48 -13.81 33.48
CA ASP A 62 5.08 -14.54 32.28
C ASP A 62 4.97 -13.62 31.06
N ARG A 63 4.98 -14.25 29.87
CA ARG A 63 4.81 -13.58 28.60
C ARG A 63 3.32 -13.38 28.29
N ARG A 64 2.94 -12.13 28.06
CA ARG A 64 1.72 -11.72 27.40
C ARG A 64 2.05 -11.40 25.95
N VAL A 65 1.51 -12.19 25.02
CA VAL A 65 1.60 -11.92 23.58
C VAL A 65 0.40 -11.09 23.17
N ASN A 66 0.64 -9.95 22.53
CA ASN A 66 -0.40 -9.10 21.98
C ASN A 66 0.15 -8.36 20.76
N VAL A 67 -0.46 -8.59 19.61
CA VAL A 67 -0.04 -8.03 18.33
C VAL A 67 -1.18 -7.17 17.80
N ASN A 68 -0.84 -6.09 17.10
CA ASN A 68 -1.80 -5.29 16.35
C ASN A 68 -1.26 -5.05 14.94
N VAL A 69 -2.13 -5.23 13.95
CA VAL A 69 -1.90 -4.83 12.56
C VAL A 69 -2.97 -3.80 12.24
N GLU A 70 -2.59 -2.68 11.65
CA GLU A 70 -3.51 -1.62 11.26
C GLU A 70 -3.22 -1.19 9.82
N TRP A 71 -4.23 -1.25 8.96
CA TRP A 71 -4.15 -0.68 7.62
C TRP A 71 -4.12 0.84 7.70
N VAL A 72 -3.13 1.44 7.02
CA VAL A 72 -2.96 2.88 7.02
C VAL A 72 -3.34 3.44 5.65
N GLY A 73 -4.48 4.11 5.60
CA GLY A 73 -4.89 4.89 4.43
C GLY A 73 -6.35 4.72 4.07
N THR A 74 -6.61 4.81 2.77
CA THR A 74 -7.90 4.58 2.13
C THR A 74 -7.69 3.69 0.92
N ALA A 75 -8.77 3.15 0.35
CA ALA A 75 -8.69 2.29 -0.81
C ALA A 75 -7.78 2.88 -1.90
N THR A 76 -6.81 2.10 -2.37
CA THR A 76 -5.85 2.52 -3.39
C THR A 76 -6.48 2.36 -4.76
N SER A 77 -6.58 3.46 -5.51
CA SER A 77 -7.06 3.43 -6.90
C SER A 77 -5.98 2.88 -7.82
N VAL A 78 -6.29 1.82 -8.56
CA VAL A 78 -5.33 1.10 -9.43
C VAL A 78 -5.86 0.96 -10.85
N ALA A 79 -4.98 0.93 -11.85
CA ALA A 79 -5.39 0.68 -13.24
C ALA A 79 -5.39 -0.83 -13.55
N PRO A 80 -6.23 -1.31 -14.50
CA PRO A 80 -6.11 -2.66 -15.04
C PRO A 80 -4.69 -2.91 -15.59
N GLY A 81 -4.10 -4.04 -15.24
CA GLY A 81 -2.75 -4.41 -15.68
C GLY A 81 -1.62 -3.67 -14.96
N ALA A 82 -1.91 -2.85 -13.93
CA ALA A 82 -0.90 -2.12 -13.19
C ALA A 82 -0.08 -3.07 -12.30
N PRO A 83 1.25 -3.16 -12.48
CA PRO A 83 2.11 -3.93 -11.61
C PRO A 83 2.45 -3.15 -10.34
N ASP A 84 2.97 -3.84 -9.33
CA ASP A 84 3.60 -3.24 -8.15
C ASP A 84 2.73 -2.20 -7.41
N GLN A 85 1.42 -2.43 -7.30
CA GLN A 85 0.50 -1.54 -6.58
C GLN A 85 0.60 -1.77 -5.07
N VAL A 86 0.52 -0.69 -4.29
CA VAL A 86 0.88 -0.72 -2.85
C VAL A 86 -0.27 -0.35 -1.91
N ILE A 87 -0.29 -1.01 -0.75
CA ILE A 87 -1.02 -0.61 0.46
C ILE A 87 -0.09 -0.75 1.67
N ALA A 88 -0.25 0.09 2.69
CA ALA A 88 0.65 0.15 3.84
C ALA A 88 -0.05 -0.26 5.14
N PHE A 89 0.70 -0.86 6.05
CA PHE A 89 0.23 -1.30 7.36
C PHE A 89 1.24 -0.92 8.45
N ASP A 90 0.71 -0.58 9.63
CA ASP A 90 1.49 -0.50 10.86
C ASP A 90 1.34 -1.81 11.64
N VAL A 91 2.47 -2.44 11.96
CA VAL A 91 2.53 -3.67 12.78
C VAL A 91 3.15 -3.31 14.12
N THR A 92 2.42 -3.54 15.20
CA THR A 92 2.82 -3.15 16.56
C THR A 92 2.91 -4.35 17.49
N ASN A 93 4.03 -4.45 18.20
CA ASN A 93 4.20 -5.38 19.30
C ASN A 93 3.68 -4.75 20.61
N LEU A 94 2.50 -5.17 21.07
CA LEU A 94 1.92 -4.78 22.35
C LEU A 94 2.20 -5.81 23.46
N SER A 95 3.10 -6.76 23.20
CA SER A 95 3.54 -7.78 24.15
C SER A 95 4.43 -7.16 25.24
N ASN A 96 4.67 -7.90 26.31
CA ASN A 96 5.68 -7.54 27.32
C ASN A 96 7.00 -8.29 27.08
N ASP A 97 7.33 -8.59 25.84
CA ASP A 97 8.58 -9.23 25.44
C ASP A 97 8.94 -8.73 24.04
N THR A 98 10.23 -8.78 23.71
CA THR A 98 10.66 -8.64 22.31
C THR A 98 10.25 -9.90 21.57
N ILE A 99 9.57 -9.73 20.44
CA ILE A 99 9.08 -10.84 19.61
C ILE A 99 9.45 -10.64 18.16
N ASP A 100 9.47 -11.74 17.43
CA ASP A 100 9.43 -11.71 15.97
C ASP A 100 7.98 -11.80 15.51
N LEU A 101 7.71 -11.32 14.30
CA LEU A 101 6.37 -11.36 13.70
C LEU A 101 6.45 -11.96 12.30
N ASP A 102 5.97 -13.20 12.14
CA ASP A 102 5.84 -13.85 10.83
C ASP A 102 4.70 -13.18 10.05
N LEU A 103 4.96 -12.76 8.81
CA LEU A 103 4.04 -11.96 8.01
C LEU A 103 3.49 -12.74 6.82
N ALA A 104 2.19 -12.66 6.62
CA ALA A 104 1.52 -13.21 5.45
C ALA A 104 0.53 -12.21 4.86
N ALA A 105 0.54 -12.06 3.53
CA ALA A 105 -0.43 -11.26 2.80
C ALA A 105 -1.25 -12.17 1.87
N ALA A 106 -2.57 -12.00 1.88
CA ALA A 106 -3.46 -12.79 1.04
C ALA A 106 -4.70 -12.00 0.61
N LEU A 107 -5.21 -12.32 -0.58
CA LEU A 107 -6.53 -11.88 -1.02
C LEU A 107 -7.62 -12.55 -0.18
N THR A 108 -8.53 -11.75 0.38
CA THR A 108 -9.64 -12.22 1.21
C THR A 108 -11.01 -11.92 0.62
N ASP A 109 -11.13 -10.89 -0.23
CA ASP A 109 -12.29 -10.68 -1.11
C ASP A 109 -11.86 -10.14 -2.49
N GLY A 110 -12.67 -10.41 -3.50
CA GLY A 110 -12.41 -10.06 -4.91
C GLY A 110 -12.07 -11.26 -5.79
N THR A 111 -11.78 -11.01 -7.07
CA THR A 111 -11.55 -12.06 -8.08
C THR A 111 -10.07 -12.46 -8.13
N PRO A 112 -9.67 -13.69 -7.70
CA PRO A 112 -8.25 -14.06 -7.59
C PRO A 112 -7.49 -14.15 -8.92
N ALA A 113 -8.19 -14.22 -10.04
CA ALA A 113 -7.54 -14.21 -11.37
C ALA A 113 -7.07 -12.81 -11.79
N ASN A 114 -7.58 -11.76 -11.14
CA ASN A 114 -7.37 -10.36 -11.49
C ASN A 114 -6.43 -9.63 -10.52
N ILE A 115 -5.83 -10.34 -9.56
CA ILE A 115 -4.83 -9.79 -8.65
C ILE A 115 -3.91 -10.91 -8.15
N GLY A 116 -2.63 -10.62 -7.95
CA GLY A 116 -1.68 -11.60 -7.41
C GLY A 116 -0.33 -10.98 -7.09
N GLY A 117 0.71 -11.81 -7.00
CA GLY A 117 2.08 -11.32 -6.78
C GLY A 117 2.29 -10.67 -5.41
N PHE A 118 1.60 -11.16 -4.37
CA PHE A 118 1.72 -10.57 -3.03
C PHE A 118 3.14 -10.70 -2.47
N GLU A 119 3.75 -9.56 -2.19
CA GLU A 119 5.05 -9.43 -1.54
C GLU A 119 4.95 -8.38 -0.44
N ILE A 120 5.75 -8.52 0.61
CA ILE A 120 5.76 -7.61 1.76
C ILE A 120 7.14 -6.98 1.85
N TYR A 121 7.20 -5.66 1.97
CA TYR A 121 8.43 -4.89 2.07
C TYR A 121 8.48 -4.15 3.40
N LEU A 122 9.66 -4.05 3.98
CA LEU A 122 9.89 -3.19 5.14
C LEU A 122 9.85 -1.73 4.70
N ASP A 123 9.00 -0.92 5.34
CA ASP A 123 9.06 0.54 5.22
C ASP A 123 10.06 1.05 6.26
N SER A 124 11.27 1.30 5.78
CA SER A 124 12.46 1.56 6.60
C SER A 124 12.57 3.00 7.06
N ASP A 125 11.93 3.94 6.36
CA ASP A 125 11.88 5.36 6.73
C ASP A 125 10.54 5.77 7.37
N GLY A 126 9.54 4.89 7.31
CA GLY A 126 8.26 5.01 8.01
C GLY A 126 7.32 6.02 7.34
N ASP A 127 7.48 6.31 6.06
CA ASP A 127 6.66 7.29 5.35
C ASP A 127 5.40 6.69 4.68
N ARG A 128 5.22 5.36 4.76
CA ARG A 128 4.16 4.56 4.14
C ARG A 128 4.16 4.61 2.61
N ILE A 129 5.32 4.87 1.99
CA ILE A 129 5.52 4.92 0.55
C ILE A 129 6.68 4.01 0.19
N LEU A 130 6.50 3.16 -0.82
CA LEU A 130 7.56 2.27 -1.25
C LEU A 130 8.66 3.05 -1.97
N SER A 131 9.83 3.13 -1.36
CA SER A 131 11.01 3.74 -1.95
C SER A 131 11.79 2.74 -2.83
N ALA A 132 12.61 3.28 -3.74
CA ALA A 132 13.51 2.46 -4.54
C ALA A 132 14.57 1.72 -3.69
N ALA A 133 14.89 2.24 -2.50
CA ALA A 133 15.83 1.61 -1.59
C ALA A 133 15.23 0.35 -0.94
N GLU A 134 13.95 0.42 -0.56
CA GLU A 134 13.23 -0.71 0.03
C GLU A 134 12.94 -1.78 -1.01
N LEU A 135 12.51 -1.37 -2.21
CA LEU A 135 12.35 -2.30 -3.32
C LEU A 135 13.65 -3.07 -3.63
N ALA A 136 14.80 -2.38 -3.56
CA ALA A 136 16.11 -3.00 -3.76
C ALA A 136 16.56 -3.89 -2.58
N ALA A 137 16.05 -3.65 -1.37
CA ALA A 137 16.31 -4.50 -0.20
C ALA A 137 15.61 -5.87 -0.34
N GLY A 138 14.52 -5.92 -1.10
CA GLY A 138 13.76 -7.13 -1.39
C GLY A 138 12.67 -7.42 -0.36
N PRO A 139 11.79 -8.38 -0.66
CA PRO A 139 10.67 -8.70 0.22
C PRO A 139 11.14 -9.39 1.50
N ILE A 140 10.39 -9.16 2.56
CA ILE A 140 10.52 -9.81 3.86
C ILE A 140 9.37 -10.78 4.09
N SER A 141 9.57 -11.77 4.96
CA SER A 141 8.51 -12.64 5.44
C SER A 141 8.28 -12.53 6.94
N TYR A 142 9.08 -11.74 7.66
CA TYR A 142 8.91 -11.49 9.08
C TYR A 142 9.56 -10.18 9.51
N LEU A 143 9.12 -9.65 10.64
CA LEU A 143 9.82 -8.61 11.39
C LEU A 143 10.65 -9.26 12.50
N ASP A 144 11.94 -8.90 12.54
CA ASP A 144 12.92 -9.46 13.46
C ASP A 144 13.09 -8.54 14.67
N GLU A 145 13.03 -9.10 15.88
CA GLU A 145 13.33 -8.41 17.15
C GLU A 145 12.51 -7.12 17.35
N VAL A 146 11.19 -7.18 17.16
CA VAL A 146 10.30 -6.05 17.42
C VAL A 146 10.21 -5.83 18.93
N ALA A 147 10.81 -4.74 19.41
CA ALA A 147 10.81 -4.37 20.82
C ALA A 147 9.39 -4.20 21.38
N GLU A 148 9.26 -4.27 22.71
CA GLU A 148 8.03 -3.92 23.41
C GLU A 148 7.54 -2.52 23.00
N ASP A 149 6.24 -2.40 22.73
CA ASP A 149 5.57 -1.18 22.22
C ASP A 149 6.15 -0.64 20.89
N GLY A 150 6.97 -1.43 20.19
CA GLY A 150 7.54 -1.09 18.90
C GLY A 150 6.50 -1.19 17.78
N THR A 151 6.41 -0.15 16.95
CA THR A 151 5.63 -0.14 15.72
C THR A 151 6.57 -0.06 14.53
N ILE A 152 6.38 -0.98 13.57
CA ILE A 152 7.11 -1.04 12.31
C ILE A 152 6.10 -0.94 11.17
N ALA A 153 6.39 -0.09 10.19
CA ALA A 153 5.59 0.03 8.98
C ALA A 153 6.04 -1.02 7.96
N VAL A 154 5.08 -1.60 7.25
CA VAL A 154 5.32 -2.50 6.12
C VAL A 154 4.41 -2.16 4.94
N ILE A 155 4.84 -2.52 3.75
CA ILE A 155 4.12 -2.26 2.51
C ILE A 155 3.84 -3.59 1.82
N VAL A 156 2.56 -3.84 1.53
CA VAL A 156 2.14 -4.98 0.71
C VAL A 156 2.05 -4.51 -0.74
N ILE A 157 2.70 -5.25 -1.62
CA ILE A 157 2.65 -5.07 -3.06
C ILE A 157 1.71 -6.10 -3.68
N ALA A 158 0.98 -5.71 -4.72
CA ALA A 158 0.20 -6.61 -5.57
C ALA A 158 0.19 -6.17 -7.04
N ASP A 159 0.11 -7.14 -7.94
CA ASP A 159 -0.07 -6.93 -9.37
C ASP A 159 -1.55 -7.03 -9.74
N ILE A 160 -2.07 -6.04 -10.46
CA ILE A 160 -3.45 -6.03 -10.96
C ILE A 160 -3.50 -6.67 -12.34
N GLY A 161 -4.41 -7.63 -12.52
CA GLY A 161 -4.65 -8.30 -13.79
C GLY A 161 -5.20 -7.35 -14.85
N ILE A 162 -4.83 -7.58 -16.11
CA ILE A 162 -5.30 -6.76 -17.25
C ILE A 162 -6.80 -6.91 -17.51
N ASP A 163 -7.38 -8.04 -17.10
CA ASP A 163 -8.81 -8.34 -17.23
C ASP A 163 -9.66 -7.77 -16.07
N ALA A 164 -9.02 -7.07 -15.12
CA ALA A 164 -9.72 -6.35 -14.07
C ALA A 164 -10.53 -5.19 -14.67
N VAL A 165 -11.74 -4.96 -14.17
CA VAL A 165 -12.65 -3.95 -14.71
C VAL A 165 -12.94 -2.86 -13.68
N ASN A 166 -13.34 -1.68 -14.16
CA ASN A 166 -13.64 -0.55 -13.28
C ASN A 166 -14.68 -0.92 -12.21
N GLY A 167 -14.37 -0.63 -10.95
CA GLY A 167 -15.18 -0.95 -9.80
C GLY A 167 -14.95 -2.33 -9.20
N ASP A 168 -14.07 -3.16 -9.77
CA ASP A 168 -13.53 -4.31 -9.06
C ASP A 168 -12.82 -3.83 -7.80
N ALA A 169 -13.10 -4.48 -6.67
CA ALA A 169 -12.44 -4.27 -5.40
C ALA A 169 -11.68 -5.54 -5.01
N PHE A 170 -10.50 -5.35 -4.43
CA PHE A 170 -9.65 -6.43 -3.92
C PHE A 170 -9.27 -6.13 -2.48
N ASP A 171 -9.79 -6.93 -1.56
CA ASP A 171 -9.47 -6.87 -0.15
C ASP A 171 -8.27 -7.76 0.11
N VAL A 172 -7.16 -7.15 0.54
CA VAL A 172 -5.90 -7.83 0.82
C VAL A 172 -5.60 -7.69 2.29
N THR A 173 -5.55 -8.83 2.97
CA THR A 173 -5.32 -8.90 4.41
C THR A 173 -3.85 -9.19 4.68
N LEU A 174 -3.25 -8.38 5.57
CA LEU A 174 -1.96 -8.66 6.18
C LEU A 174 -2.20 -9.29 7.55
N THR A 175 -1.56 -10.43 7.81
CA THR A 175 -1.54 -11.12 9.11
C THR A 175 -0.13 -11.09 9.67
N ALA A 176 0.01 -10.75 10.95
CA ALA A 176 1.25 -10.90 11.71
C ALA A 176 1.05 -11.93 12.82
N ASN A 177 1.85 -12.99 12.84
CA ASN A 177 1.82 -14.07 13.84
C ASN A 177 3.03 -13.98 14.78
N ALA A 178 2.80 -14.10 16.09
CA ALA A 178 3.85 -13.91 17.09
C ALA A 178 4.80 -15.10 17.22
N HIS A 179 6.09 -14.82 17.13
CA HIS A 179 7.17 -15.78 17.29
C HIS A 179 8.18 -15.30 18.34
N ALA A 180 8.90 -16.22 18.97
CA ALA A 180 9.84 -15.89 20.03
C ALA A 180 11.04 -15.11 19.49
N GLY A 181 11.33 -13.93 20.03
CA GLY A 181 12.58 -13.21 19.71
C GLY A 181 13.81 -13.80 20.41
N GLY A 182 14.91 -13.05 20.40
CA GLY A 182 16.19 -13.37 21.02
C GLY A 182 17.27 -13.92 20.08
N GLY A 183 17.04 -13.91 18.76
CA GLY A 183 17.93 -14.42 17.74
C GLY A 183 17.97 -13.56 16.47
N ALA A 184 18.74 -12.46 16.50
CA ALA A 184 18.88 -11.54 15.37
C ALA A 184 19.09 -12.23 14.01
N GLY A 185 18.25 -11.88 13.04
CA GLY A 185 18.26 -12.36 11.67
C GLY A 185 17.66 -13.77 11.49
N ALA A 186 16.85 -14.23 12.45
CA ALA A 186 16.20 -15.53 12.37
C ALA A 186 14.86 -15.54 13.12
N LEU A 187 13.78 -15.82 12.40
CA LEU A 187 12.47 -16.07 12.98
C LEU A 187 12.53 -17.20 14.03
N GLY A 188 12.10 -16.90 15.25
CA GLY A 188 12.02 -17.90 16.31
C GLY A 188 10.84 -18.87 16.19
N ALA A 189 10.62 -19.65 17.24
CA ALA A 189 9.50 -20.57 17.32
C ALA A 189 8.19 -19.83 17.56
N GLU A 190 7.10 -20.29 16.94
CA GLU A 190 5.75 -19.76 17.16
C GLU A 190 5.40 -19.75 18.65
N LEU A 191 4.88 -18.62 19.12
CA LEU A 191 4.44 -18.46 20.50
C LEU A 191 3.02 -19.00 20.66
N VAL A 192 2.90 -20.09 21.41
CA VAL A 192 1.62 -20.71 21.73
C VAL A 192 1.30 -20.57 23.22
N ALA A 193 0.01 -20.51 23.56
CA ALA A 193 -0.41 -20.46 24.95
C ALA A 193 0.11 -21.67 25.76
N THR A 194 0.69 -21.43 26.93
CA THR A 194 1.04 -22.52 27.85
C THR A 194 -0.23 -23.14 28.41
N SER A 195 -0.36 -24.46 28.31
CA SER A 195 -1.48 -25.18 28.89
C SER A 195 -1.30 -25.46 30.38
N GLY A 196 -2.34 -25.27 31.18
CA GLY A 196 -2.39 -25.71 32.58
C GLY A 196 -2.10 -24.60 33.59
N ALA A 197 -1.57 -24.98 34.75
CA ALA A 197 -1.21 -24.04 35.81
C ALA A 197 0.17 -23.43 35.56
N ASN A 198 0.42 -22.27 36.20
CA ASN A 198 1.71 -21.58 36.12
C ASN A 198 2.90 -22.51 36.42
N THR A 199 3.93 -22.44 35.59
CA THR A 199 5.17 -23.21 35.71
C THR A 199 6.26 -22.39 36.40
N ALA A 200 7.44 -23.00 36.59
CA ALA A 200 8.61 -22.29 37.10
C ALA A 200 9.39 -21.55 35.99
N GLY A 201 8.97 -21.70 34.72
CA GLY A 201 9.53 -20.99 33.58
C GLY A 201 8.70 -19.75 33.24
N VAL A 202 8.97 -19.17 32.07
CA VAL A 202 8.11 -18.12 31.49
C VAL A 202 6.99 -18.82 30.73
N ASP A 203 5.76 -18.72 31.24
CA ASP A 203 4.59 -19.19 30.52
C ASP A 203 4.10 -18.13 29.53
N THR A 204 3.31 -18.55 28.54
CA THR A 204 2.77 -17.66 27.51
C THR A 204 1.26 -17.59 27.59
N VAL A 205 0.73 -16.37 27.59
CA VAL A 205 -0.69 -16.04 27.47
C VAL A 205 -0.89 -15.23 26.20
N LEU A 206 -1.76 -15.71 25.32
CA LEU A 206 -2.16 -15.00 24.11
C LEU A 206 -3.28 -14.02 24.47
N PHE A 207 -3.05 -12.74 24.20
CA PHE A 207 -3.88 -11.61 24.65
C PHE A 207 -4.31 -10.69 23.49
N ASP A 208 -3.90 -11.01 22.27
CA ASP A 208 -4.40 -10.42 21.03
C ASP A 208 -5.94 -10.49 20.93
N GLY A 209 -6.49 -9.51 20.23
CA GLY A 209 -7.90 -9.49 19.82
C GLY A 209 -8.11 -10.31 18.55
N ALA A 210 -9.35 -10.38 18.08
CA ALA A 210 -9.61 -10.90 16.74
C ALA A 210 -9.37 -9.80 15.70
N GLY A 211 -8.57 -10.11 14.68
CA GLY A 211 -8.42 -9.30 13.47
C GLY A 211 -9.44 -9.64 12.39
N ALA A 212 -9.11 -9.28 11.15
CA ALA A 212 -9.98 -9.48 9.99
C ALA A 212 -10.20 -10.97 9.64
N THR A 213 -9.17 -11.82 9.83
CA THR A 213 -9.19 -13.25 9.44
C THR A 213 -8.70 -14.22 10.51
N ASP A 214 -8.24 -13.71 11.65
CA ASP A 214 -7.76 -14.47 12.81
C ASP A 214 -8.75 -14.41 13.97
N ALA A 215 -8.57 -15.31 14.95
CA ALA A 215 -9.43 -15.40 16.13
C ALA A 215 -8.73 -14.78 17.33
N ALA A 216 -9.51 -14.20 18.25
CA ALA A 216 -8.92 -13.69 19.50
C ALA A 216 -8.16 -14.78 20.26
N ASN A 217 -7.03 -14.40 20.84
CA ASN A 217 -6.15 -15.24 21.64
C ASN A 217 -5.52 -16.39 20.84
N ASP A 218 -5.18 -16.16 19.58
CA ASP A 218 -4.47 -17.13 18.72
C ASP A 218 -3.01 -16.74 18.45
N GLY A 219 -2.56 -15.58 18.94
CA GLY A 219 -1.19 -15.12 18.81
C GLY A 219 -0.92 -14.37 17.51
N ALA A 220 -1.94 -14.19 16.67
CA ALA A 220 -1.89 -13.39 15.47
C ALA A 220 -2.83 -12.17 15.55
N PHE A 221 -2.61 -11.23 14.65
CA PHE A 221 -3.61 -10.20 14.35
C PHE A 221 -3.52 -9.85 12.88
N SER A 222 -4.66 -9.51 12.28
CA SER A 222 -4.75 -9.12 10.88
C SER A 222 -5.66 -7.93 10.64
N ASP A 223 -5.33 -7.17 9.60
CA ASP A 223 -6.17 -6.11 9.08
C ASP A 223 -6.16 -6.12 7.54
N THR A 224 -7.15 -5.47 6.94
CA THR A 224 -7.42 -5.54 5.50
C THR A 224 -7.33 -4.18 4.85
N GLY A 225 -6.46 -4.08 3.85
CA GLY A 225 -6.43 -2.94 2.93
C GLY A 225 -7.14 -3.27 1.61
N GLU A 226 -7.51 -2.24 0.87
CA GLU A 226 -8.33 -2.39 -0.34
C GLU A 226 -7.66 -1.74 -1.56
N PHE A 227 -7.69 -2.45 -2.68
CA PHE A 227 -7.45 -1.88 -4.02
C PHE A 227 -8.77 -1.74 -4.77
N VAL A 228 -8.99 -0.62 -5.45
CA VAL A 228 -10.17 -0.40 -6.30
C VAL A 228 -9.73 -0.06 -7.72
N VAL A 229 -10.22 -0.83 -8.68
CA VAL A 229 -9.85 -0.68 -10.08
C VAL A 229 -10.54 0.51 -10.72
N ALA A 230 -9.75 1.41 -11.29
CA ALA A 230 -10.17 2.56 -12.06
C ALA A 230 -9.25 2.74 -13.29
N GLY A 231 -9.73 2.28 -14.45
CA GLY A 231 -9.13 2.49 -15.76
C GLY A 231 -9.80 3.60 -16.55
N ALA A 232 -9.16 4.02 -17.64
CA ALA A 232 -9.74 4.95 -18.60
C ALA A 232 -10.86 4.26 -19.40
N LEU A 233 -11.92 5.00 -19.71
CA LEU A 233 -13.09 4.51 -20.45
C LEU A 233 -13.04 5.04 -21.88
N VAL A 234 -12.05 4.57 -22.64
CA VAL A 234 -11.74 5.11 -23.96
C VAL A 234 -12.61 4.47 -25.05
N THR A 235 -13.16 5.32 -25.91
CA THR A 235 -13.85 4.92 -27.14
C THR A 235 -13.23 5.64 -28.32
N VAL A 236 -13.17 4.95 -29.46
CA VAL A 236 -12.65 5.51 -30.72
C VAL A 236 -13.75 5.48 -31.76
N ALA A 237 -13.92 6.58 -32.51
CA ALA A 237 -14.78 6.64 -33.67
C ALA A 237 -14.02 7.21 -34.87
N LYS A 238 -14.09 6.53 -36.01
CA LYS A 238 -13.55 7.01 -37.28
C LYS A 238 -14.69 7.35 -38.24
N SER A 239 -14.60 8.51 -38.86
CA SER A 239 -15.55 8.99 -39.86
C SER A 239 -14.81 9.67 -41.01
N SER A 240 -15.51 9.88 -42.13
CA SER A 240 -14.94 10.50 -43.32
C SER A 240 -15.95 11.41 -43.99
N ARG A 241 -15.47 12.47 -44.65
CA ARG A 241 -16.29 13.28 -45.55
C ARG A 241 -15.53 13.64 -46.83
N VAL A 242 -16.23 13.61 -47.96
CA VAL A 242 -15.70 14.08 -49.25
C VAL A 242 -15.76 15.60 -49.26
N LEU A 243 -14.61 16.25 -49.43
CA LEU A 243 -14.52 17.71 -49.44
C LEU A 243 -14.72 18.28 -50.85
N ALA A 244 -14.10 17.64 -51.84
CA ALA A 244 -14.13 18.03 -53.24
C ALA A 244 -13.93 16.80 -54.13
N ASP A 245 -14.35 16.92 -55.39
CA ASP A 245 -14.02 15.98 -56.46
C ASP A 245 -13.58 16.76 -57.72
N PRO A 246 -13.08 16.10 -58.80
CA PRO A 246 -12.60 16.80 -59.99
C PRO A 246 -13.62 17.70 -60.71
N VAL A 247 -14.91 17.63 -60.35
CA VAL A 247 -16.01 18.43 -60.90
C VAL A 247 -16.58 19.41 -59.88
N ASN A 248 -16.53 19.07 -58.59
CA ASN A 248 -17.12 19.80 -57.49
C ASN A 248 -16.01 20.29 -56.52
N ASP A 249 -15.57 21.53 -56.72
CA ASP A 249 -14.48 22.15 -55.95
C ASP A 249 -14.79 22.34 -54.45
N PHE A 250 -13.76 22.63 -53.66
CA PHE A 250 -13.84 22.98 -52.25
C PHE A 250 -14.76 24.19 -52.00
N LEU A 251 -15.51 24.14 -50.90
CA LEU A 251 -16.22 25.31 -50.40
C LEU A 251 -15.29 26.22 -49.60
N ALA A 252 -15.64 27.51 -49.52
CA ALA A 252 -14.93 28.48 -48.70
C ALA A 252 -14.87 28.01 -47.23
N GLY A 253 -13.70 28.15 -46.60
CA GLY A 253 -13.48 27.73 -45.21
C GLY A 253 -13.28 26.22 -45.03
N GLY A 254 -13.15 25.43 -46.10
CA GLY A 254 -12.82 24.00 -46.02
C GLY A 254 -14.00 23.10 -45.65
N ALA A 255 -15.23 23.61 -45.75
CA ALA A 255 -16.43 22.81 -45.55
C ALA A 255 -16.61 21.77 -46.68
N ALA A 256 -17.22 20.63 -46.35
CA ALA A 256 -17.52 19.60 -47.33
C ALA A 256 -18.52 20.09 -48.38
N ASN A 257 -18.21 19.89 -49.66
CA ASN A 257 -19.15 20.17 -50.74
C ASN A 257 -20.21 19.04 -50.80
N PRO A 258 -21.50 19.32 -50.55
CA PRO A 258 -22.54 18.27 -50.53
C PRO A 258 -22.76 17.61 -51.91
N ASN A 259 -22.30 18.27 -52.99
CA ASN A 259 -22.38 17.73 -54.33
C ASN A 259 -21.17 16.88 -54.71
N ALA A 260 -20.06 16.94 -53.95
CA ALA A 260 -18.90 16.11 -54.21
C ALA A 260 -19.21 14.61 -54.04
N LYS A 261 -18.47 13.77 -54.76
CA LYS A 261 -18.61 12.31 -54.80
C LYS A 261 -17.27 11.64 -54.55
N ALA A 262 -17.29 10.49 -53.89
CA ALA A 262 -16.09 9.66 -53.68
C ALA A 262 -15.74 8.93 -54.99
N ILE A 263 -15.08 9.64 -55.90
CA ILE A 263 -14.59 9.15 -57.18
C ILE A 263 -13.07 9.36 -57.26
N PRO A 264 -12.34 8.69 -58.17
CA PRO A 264 -10.92 8.95 -58.39
C PRO A 264 -10.63 10.45 -58.57
N GLY A 265 -9.62 10.94 -57.85
CA GLY A 265 -9.24 12.35 -57.73
C GLY A 265 -10.01 13.15 -56.67
N ALA A 266 -10.95 12.54 -55.93
CA ALA A 266 -11.65 13.23 -54.85
C ALA A 266 -10.81 13.34 -53.57
N THR A 267 -10.90 14.49 -52.90
CA THR A 267 -10.26 14.71 -51.59
C THR A 267 -11.21 14.32 -50.46
N VAL A 268 -10.76 13.42 -49.60
CA VAL A 268 -11.49 12.94 -48.42
C VAL A 268 -10.76 13.39 -47.17
N GLU A 269 -11.49 13.91 -46.20
CA GLU A 269 -10.97 14.17 -44.85
C GLU A 269 -11.46 13.08 -43.90
N TYR A 270 -10.51 12.43 -43.23
CA TYR A 270 -10.78 11.48 -42.16
C TYR A 270 -10.74 12.20 -40.82
N CYS A 271 -11.66 11.79 -39.94
CA CYS A 271 -11.80 12.30 -38.59
C CYS A 271 -11.84 11.12 -37.63
N ILE A 272 -10.82 11.00 -36.78
CA ILE A 272 -10.70 9.98 -35.75
C ILE A 272 -10.84 10.68 -34.41
N THR A 273 -11.91 10.41 -33.68
CA THR A 273 -12.10 10.92 -32.32
C THR A 273 -11.79 9.84 -31.31
N VAL A 274 -11.10 10.23 -30.24
CA VAL A 274 -10.80 9.42 -29.08
C VAL A 274 -11.42 10.12 -27.87
N ALA A 275 -12.40 9.48 -27.25
CA ALA A 275 -13.15 10.03 -26.14
C ALA A 275 -12.95 9.18 -24.89
N ASN A 276 -12.65 9.83 -23.76
CA ASN A 276 -12.64 9.19 -22.45
C ASN A 276 -13.95 9.54 -21.72
N ALA A 277 -14.76 8.54 -21.38
CA ALA A 277 -16.06 8.78 -20.77
C ALA A 277 -15.92 9.38 -19.35
N SER A 278 -17.00 10.02 -18.86
CA SER A 278 -17.07 10.47 -17.47
C SER A 278 -16.94 9.28 -16.51
N GLY A 279 -16.19 9.45 -15.42
CA GLY A 279 -15.87 8.40 -14.46
C GLY A 279 -14.70 7.50 -14.87
N GLY A 280 -14.03 7.78 -16.00
CA GLY A 280 -12.79 7.12 -16.38
C GLY A 280 -11.56 7.74 -15.72
N ALA A 281 -10.52 6.95 -15.47
CA ALA A 281 -9.21 7.49 -15.12
C ALA A 281 -8.58 8.27 -16.29
N LEU A 282 -7.56 9.08 -16.02
CA LEU A 282 -6.80 9.80 -17.06
C LEU A 282 -6.19 8.80 -18.06
N ALA A 283 -6.50 8.95 -19.35
CA ALA A 283 -5.80 8.21 -20.40
C ALA A 283 -4.51 8.95 -20.77
N THR A 284 -3.37 8.31 -20.59
CA THR A 284 -2.05 8.83 -20.95
C THR A 284 -1.46 8.02 -22.11
N ASN A 285 -0.46 8.56 -22.80
CA ASN A 285 0.21 7.90 -23.94
C ASN A 285 -0.78 7.38 -24.99
N VAL A 286 -1.66 8.27 -25.46
CA VAL A 286 -2.74 7.92 -26.40
C VAL A 286 -2.22 8.03 -27.82
N ASP A 287 -1.81 6.90 -28.37
CA ASP A 287 -1.23 6.82 -29.71
C ASP A 287 -2.28 6.37 -30.74
N VAL A 288 -2.51 7.18 -31.78
CA VAL A 288 -3.41 6.86 -32.89
C VAL A 288 -2.59 6.38 -34.08
N VAL A 289 -2.92 5.18 -34.56
CA VAL A 289 -2.36 4.58 -35.77
C VAL A 289 -3.49 4.33 -36.75
N ASP A 290 -3.40 4.94 -37.93
CA ASP A 290 -4.34 4.76 -39.02
C ASP A 290 -3.64 4.15 -40.24
N ASP A 291 -3.95 2.89 -40.54
CA ASP A 291 -3.49 2.22 -41.75
C ASP A 291 -4.30 2.69 -42.96
N LEU A 292 -3.62 3.23 -43.97
CA LEU A 292 -4.22 3.72 -45.20
C LEU A 292 -4.32 2.59 -46.24
N PRO A 293 -5.50 2.39 -46.84
CA PRO A 293 -5.63 1.45 -47.95
C PRO A 293 -4.88 1.95 -49.18
N PHE A 294 -4.44 1.03 -50.05
CA PHE A 294 -3.68 1.35 -51.27
C PHE A 294 -4.42 2.18 -52.32
N ASP A 295 -5.75 2.36 -52.18
CA ASP A 295 -6.57 3.13 -53.12
C ASP A 295 -6.60 4.64 -52.79
N VAL A 296 -5.81 5.09 -51.82
CA VAL A 296 -5.71 6.50 -51.45
C VAL A 296 -4.26 6.96 -51.28
N THR A 297 -4.00 8.19 -51.68
CA THR A 297 -2.73 8.88 -51.44
C THR A 297 -2.91 9.95 -50.36
N TYR A 298 -2.04 9.96 -49.34
CA TYR A 298 -2.04 11.00 -48.30
C TYR A 298 -1.79 12.41 -48.87
N ASP A 299 -2.59 13.39 -48.44
CA ASP A 299 -2.45 14.80 -48.79
C ASP A 299 -1.52 15.51 -47.80
N GLY A 300 -0.22 15.50 -48.13
CA GLY A 300 0.81 16.15 -47.34
C GLY A 300 0.76 17.68 -47.32
N ASP A 301 0.05 18.31 -48.27
CA ASP A 301 -0.10 19.77 -48.28
C ASP A 301 -1.10 20.24 -47.21
N PHE A 302 -2.12 19.43 -46.92
CA PHE A 302 -3.02 19.69 -45.79
C PHE A 302 -2.35 19.40 -44.44
N GLY A 303 -1.62 18.29 -44.35
CA GLY A 303 -0.97 17.86 -43.12
C GLY A 303 -1.85 16.97 -42.23
N ILE A 304 -1.32 16.63 -41.07
CA ILE A 304 -2.02 15.89 -40.00
C ILE A 304 -2.20 16.86 -38.82
N PHE A 305 -3.37 16.78 -38.19
CA PHE A 305 -3.70 17.56 -37.01
C PHE A 305 -4.10 16.63 -35.87
N VAL A 306 -3.58 16.91 -34.68
CA VAL A 306 -3.84 16.19 -33.44
C VAL A 306 -4.51 17.13 -32.44
N ASP A 307 -5.04 16.57 -31.34
CA ASP A 307 -5.69 17.31 -30.26
C ASP A 307 -6.85 18.21 -30.72
N GLY A 308 -7.52 17.86 -31.83
CA GLY A 308 -8.73 18.56 -32.27
C GLY A 308 -9.94 18.25 -31.37
N ASP A 309 -11.01 19.03 -31.54
CA ASP A 309 -12.28 18.80 -30.85
C ASP A 309 -13.08 17.62 -31.44
N ALA A 310 -14.24 17.32 -30.86
CA ALA A 310 -15.10 16.21 -31.30
C ALA A 310 -15.60 16.30 -32.76
N ASN A 311 -15.42 17.45 -33.43
CA ASN A 311 -15.76 17.65 -34.84
C ASN A 311 -14.53 17.64 -35.75
N CYS A 312 -13.35 17.26 -35.23
CA CYS A 312 -12.08 17.32 -35.92
C CYS A 312 -11.75 18.72 -36.43
N ALA A 313 -11.90 19.69 -35.54
CA ALA A 313 -11.51 21.08 -35.76
C ALA A 313 -10.59 21.55 -34.63
N ASN A 314 -9.97 22.71 -34.80
CA ASN A 314 -9.13 23.37 -33.79
C ASN A 314 -7.94 22.53 -33.32
N GLY A 315 -7.54 21.51 -34.09
CA GLY A 315 -6.35 20.72 -33.82
C GLY A 315 -5.07 21.49 -34.10
N LEU A 316 -3.97 20.99 -33.55
CA LEU A 316 -2.64 21.51 -33.79
C LEU A 316 -1.95 20.63 -34.83
N ALA A 317 -1.15 21.24 -35.71
CA ALA A 317 -0.33 20.47 -36.64
C ALA A 317 0.58 19.52 -35.83
N GLY A 318 0.52 18.24 -36.15
CA GLY A 318 1.22 17.18 -35.43
C GLY A 318 1.07 15.84 -36.15
N GLY A 319 1.56 14.76 -35.54
CA GLY A 319 1.57 13.44 -36.17
C GLY A 319 2.60 13.28 -37.28
N ASN A 320 2.65 12.09 -37.87
CA ASN A 320 3.61 11.72 -38.89
C ASN A 320 3.00 10.77 -39.94
N PHE A 321 3.34 10.98 -41.20
CA PHE A 321 3.07 10.02 -42.26
C PHE A 321 4.26 9.07 -42.43
N SER A 322 3.97 7.79 -42.52
CA SER A 322 4.98 6.73 -42.58
C SER A 322 4.65 5.75 -43.71
N ALA A 323 5.43 5.81 -44.79
CA ALA A 323 5.16 4.99 -45.97
C ALA A 323 5.58 3.53 -45.77
N GLY A 324 4.70 2.59 -46.09
CA GLY A 324 4.94 1.15 -46.08
C GLY A 324 5.30 0.55 -44.71
N THR A 325 4.99 1.23 -43.60
CA THR A 325 5.29 0.72 -42.24
C THR A 325 4.14 -0.05 -41.60
N GLY A 326 2.95 0.02 -42.20
CA GLY A 326 1.77 -0.68 -41.72
C GLY A 326 1.74 -2.17 -42.09
N PRO A 327 0.75 -2.90 -41.57
CA PRO A 327 0.45 -4.26 -42.00
C PRO A 327 0.35 -4.34 -43.52
N ASN A 328 0.84 -5.42 -44.12
CA ASN A 328 0.84 -5.62 -45.57
C ASN A 328 1.55 -4.51 -46.37
N THR A 329 2.44 -3.72 -45.75
CA THR A 329 3.11 -2.55 -46.36
C THR A 329 2.16 -1.41 -46.72
N GLU A 330 1.05 -1.30 -45.99
CA GLU A 330 0.19 -0.11 -46.03
C GLU A 330 0.94 1.12 -45.50
N ASP A 331 0.60 2.29 -46.03
CA ASP A 331 1.05 3.56 -45.49
C ASP A 331 0.31 3.86 -44.18
N GLN A 332 0.93 4.60 -43.26
CA GLN A 332 0.33 4.93 -41.96
C GLN A 332 0.28 6.42 -41.71
N VAL A 333 -0.81 6.86 -41.10
CA VAL A 333 -0.89 8.13 -40.38
C VAL A 333 -0.82 7.86 -38.89
N LEU A 334 0.18 8.44 -38.25
CA LEU A 334 0.47 8.28 -36.84
C LEU A 334 0.22 9.61 -36.12
N GLY A 335 -0.29 9.60 -34.91
CA GLY A 335 -0.27 10.79 -34.08
C GLY A 335 -0.57 10.55 -32.61
N ASP A 336 0.25 11.17 -31.78
CA ASP A 336 0.13 11.11 -30.34
C ASP A 336 -0.84 12.21 -29.90
N LEU A 337 -1.85 11.84 -29.13
CA LEU A 337 -2.77 12.77 -28.50
C LEU A 337 -2.27 13.12 -27.11
N SER A 338 -2.47 14.36 -26.69
CA SER A 338 -2.29 14.76 -25.30
C SER A 338 -3.20 13.93 -24.39
N ASP A 339 -2.84 13.82 -23.10
CA ASP A 339 -3.65 13.10 -22.11
C ASP A 339 -5.14 13.49 -22.16
N ILE A 340 -6.00 12.48 -22.06
CA ILE A 340 -7.45 12.61 -22.18
C ILE A 340 -8.07 12.39 -20.81
N ALA A 341 -8.36 13.49 -20.11
CA ALA A 341 -9.10 13.43 -18.85
C ALA A 341 -10.54 12.92 -19.07
N GLU A 342 -11.21 12.53 -17.99
CA GLU A 342 -12.60 12.09 -18.06
C GLU A 342 -13.51 13.14 -18.73
N GLY A 343 -14.45 12.68 -19.54
CA GLY A 343 -15.38 13.53 -20.28
C GLY A 343 -14.76 14.34 -21.43
N ILE A 344 -13.46 14.16 -21.71
CA ILE A 344 -12.78 14.85 -22.81
C ILE A 344 -12.76 14.00 -24.08
N THR A 345 -12.91 14.66 -25.22
CA THR A 345 -12.69 14.08 -26.55
C THR A 345 -11.57 14.85 -27.23
N ARG A 346 -10.64 14.11 -27.83
CA ARG A 346 -9.60 14.63 -28.71
C ARG A 346 -9.72 13.97 -30.07
N SER A 347 -9.11 14.55 -31.09
CA SER A 347 -9.17 13.98 -32.43
C SER A 347 -7.86 14.07 -33.20
N LEU A 348 -7.64 13.09 -34.07
CA LEU A 348 -6.69 13.12 -35.18
C LEU A 348 -7.46 13.26 -36.50
N TYR A 349 -7.04 14.18 -37.37
CA TYR A 349 -7.62 14.33 -38.70
C TYR A 349 -6.59 14.70 -39.76
N PHE A 350 -6.82 14.21 -40.97
CA PHE A 350 -5.95 14.36 -42.13
C PHE A 350 -6.75 14.18 -43.42
N ARG A 351 -6.11 14.42 -44.56
CA ARG A 351 -6.73 14.27 -45.87
C ARG A 351 -6.00 13.26 -46.74
N VAL A 352 -6.77 12.67 -47.65
CA VAL A 352 -6.26 11.83 -48.72
C VAL A 352 -6.94 12.18 -50.04
N THR A 353 -6.32 11.79 -51.13
CA THR A 353 -6.94 11.76 -52.46
C THR A 353 -7.21 10.31 -52.86
N ILE A 354 -8.38 10.03 -53.42
CA ILE A 354 -8.68 8.71 -54.00
C ILE A 354 -7.92 8.57 -55.33
N ASP A 355 -7.21 7.46 -55.52
CA ASP A 355 -6.40 7.20 -56.73
C ASP A 355 -7.23 6.80 -57.97
#